data_AF-H2C0S9-F1
#
_entry.id   AF-H2C0S9-F1
#
_cell.length_a   1.000
_cell.length_b   1.000
_cell.length_c   1.000
_cell.angle_alpha   90.00
_cell.angle_beta   90.00
_cell.angle_gamma   90.00
#
_symmetry.space_group_name_H-M   'P 1'
#
loop_
_entity.id
_entity.type
_entity.pdbx_description
1 polymer ?
#
loop_
_entity_poly.entity_id
_entity_poly.type
_entity_poly.pdbx_seq_one_letter_code
_entity_poly.pdbx_strand_id
1 'polypeptide(L)'
;MDNYSTDDTYEILRKFRGYNTIIERFNGNKGEARNFALSISSGDYVLALDADQIYFNLTRLIDEYIDNYSNFGVKVGRSSFPILAPKDMLLSVGGWRRLQYAEDWDLWFRLADKCKYLYLPGREYIFGQHNRDHKRNAGKMNLISHYINKYRDIFITGLPVNLNNPGLMVLFALGVIKAIPSLSLKRHYSCLKYLRKEVPSHFQNLDWDLRFQYNLLLFQSERCSDQVFHKLLNDFEKAHSSSRQR
;
A
#
# COMPACT_ATOMS: atom_id res chain seq x y z
N MET A 1 -4.68 16.13 3.55
CA MET A 1 -5.86 15.67 4.31
C MET A 1 -5.46 15.47 5.74
N ASP A 2 -6.12 16.16 6.66
CA ASP A 2 -5.97 15.90 8.09
C ASP A 2 -7.12 15.02 8.58
N ASN A 3 -6.81 13.91 9.26
CA ASN A 3 -7.84 13.00 9.79
C ASN A 3 -8.26 13.40 11.21
N TYR A 4 -8.52 14.69 11.44
CA TYR A 4 -8.79 15.27 12.75
C TYR A 4 -7.69 14.95 13.76
N SER A 5 -6.44 15.23 13.38
CA SER A 5 -5.30 15.10 14.30
C SER A 5 -5.53 15.90 15.59
N THR A 6 -5.10 15.33 16.71
CA THR A 6 -5.24 15.90 18.06
C THR A 6 -4.06 16.77 18.48
N ASP A 7 -3.01 16.80 17.68
CA ASP A 7 -1.85 17.67 17.86
C ASP A 7 -1.92 18.88 16.90
N ASP A 8 -0.83 19.63 16.78
CA ASP A 8 -0.75 20.84 15.97
C ASP A 8 -0.73 20.57 14.45
N THR A 9 -0.91 19.33 13.99
CA THR A 9 -0.85 18.97 12.56
C THR A 9 -1.74 19.86 11.70
N TYR A 10 -2.99 20.09 12.09
CA TYR A 10 -3.90 20.93 11.29
C TYR A 10 -3.47 22.39 11.25
N GLU A 11 -2.99 22.93 12.37
CA GLU A 11 -2.51 24.32 12.43
C GLU A 11 -1.21 24.51 11.65
N ILE A 12 -0.33 23.51 11.62
CA ILE A 12 0.84 23.48 10.75
C ILE A 12 0.42 23.46 9.27
N LEU A 13 -0.50 22.57 8.90
CA LEU A 13 -0.99 22.46 7.52
C LEU A 13 -1.60 23.78 7.04
N ARG A 14 -2.38 24.47 7.87
CA ARG A 14 -2.99 25.77 7.53
C ARG A 14 -2.00 26.83 7.07
N LYS A 15 -0.75 26.80 7.56
CA LYS A 15 0.31 27.74 7.15
C LYS A 15 0.69 27.58 5.67
N PHE A 16 0.38 26.45 5.06
CA PHE A 16 0.64 26.17 3.65
C PHE A 16 -0.54 26.50 2.72
N ARG A 17 -1.64 27.09 3.24
CA ARG A 17 -2.73 27.59 2.38
C ARG A 17 -2.19 28.64 1.41
N GLY A 18 -2.61 28.56 0.14
CA GLY A 18 -2.17 29.48 -0.92
C GLY A 18 -0.98 29.00 -1.75
N TYR A 19 -0.26 27.95 -1.31
CA TYR A 19 0.82 27.33 -2.09
C TYR A 19 0.32 26.26 -3.07
N ASN A 20 -0.77 26.54 -3.80
CA ASN A 20 -1.49 25.56 -4.63
C ASN A 20 -1.87 24.28 -3.84
N THR A 21 -2.31 24.46 -2.60
CA THR A 21 -2.69 23.39 -1.68
C THR A 21 -4.18 23.41 -1.41
N ILE A 22 -4.78 22.22 -1.34
CA ILE A 22 -6.13 22.00 -0.81
C ILE A 22 -5.97 21.33 0.55
N ILE A 23 -6.41 22.00 1.61
CA ILE A 23 -6.29 21.52 2.99
C ILE A 23 -7.67 21.35 3.58
N GLU A 24 -8.10 20.10 3.68
CA GLU A 24 -9.36 19.70 4.27
C GLU A 24 -9.15 18.77 5.46
N ARG A 25 -10.13 18.77 6.37
CA ARG A 25 -10.24 17.78 7.43
C ARG A 25 -11.32 16.77 7.04
N PHE A 26 -11.04 15.50 7.27
CA PHE A 26 -12.00 14.42 7.06
C PHE A 26 -11.97 13.52 8.29
N ASN A 27 -13.11 13.13 8.84
CA ASN A 27 -13.15 12.20 9.97
C ASN A 27 -13.58 10.81 9.48
N GLY A 28 -12.66 9.87 9.41
CA GLY A 28 -12.98 8.48 9.08
C GLY A 28 -11.76 7.58 9.01
N ASN A 29 -11.91 6.42 8.36
CA ASN A 29 -10.77 5.52 8.18
C ASN A 29 -9.81 6.02 7.08
N LYS A 30 -8.61 5.45 7.04
CA LYS A 30 -7.58 5.82 6.05
C LYS A 30 -8.06 5.73 4.62
N GLY A 31 -8.78 4.67 4.24
CA GLY A 31 -9.29 4.52 2.89
C GLY A 31 -10.31 5.59 2.50
N GLU A 32 -11.20 5.96 3.41
CA GLU A 32 -12.16 7.05 3.20
C GLU A 32 -11.48 8.40 3.05
N ALA A 33 -10.51 8.72 3.93
CA ALA A 33 -9.75 9.96 3.84
C ALA A 33 -8.99 10.08 2.50
N ARG A 34 -8.44 8.97 1.99
CA ARG A 34 -7.81 8.93 0.66
C ARG A 34 -8.81 9.08 -0.48
N ASN A 35 -9.99 8.49 -0.38
CA ASN A 35 -11.04 8.70 -1.38
C ASN A 35 -11.54 10.14 -1.42
N PHE A 36 -11.66 10.79 -0.25
CA PHE A 36 -12.01 12.19 -0.19
C PHE A 36 -10.92 13.07 -0.82
N ALA A 37 -9.64 12.76 -0.57
CA ALA A 37 -8.53 13.40 -1.28
C ALA A 37 -8.60 13.19 -2.79
N LEU A 38 -8.86 11.95 -3.23
CA LEU A 38 -9.00 11.59 -4.63
C LEU A 38 -10.14 12.36 -5.30
N SER A 39 -11.29 12.49 -4.63
CA SER A 39 -12.47 13.15 -5.20
C SER A 39 -12.29 14.65 -5.43
N ILE A 40 -11.53 15.32 -4.57
CA ILE A 40 -11.29 16.77 -4.69
C ILE A 40 -9.99 17.12 -5.42
N SER A 41 -9.15 16.13 -5.73
CA SER A 41 -7.97 16.33 -6.57
C SER A 41 -8.37 16.72 -8.00
N SER A 42 -7.60 17.57 -8.66
CA SER A 42 -7.88 18.03 -10.03
C SER A 42 -6.94 17.47 -11.10
N GLY A 43 -5.82 16.85 -10.71
CA GLY A 43 -4.82 16.31 -11.65
C GLY A 43 -5.23 14.99 -12.30
N ASP A 44 -4.71 14.73 -13.50
CA ASP A 44 -4.91 13.48 -14.25
C ASP A 44 -4.19 12.29 -13.61
N TYR A 45 -3.14 12.58 -12.84
CA TYR A 45 -2.33 11.60 -12.11
C TYR A 45 -2.34 11.90 -10.61
N VAL A 46 -2.28 10.84 -9.81
CA VAL A 46 -2.26 10.91 -8.35
C VAL A 46 -0.96 10.31 -7.85
N LEU A 47 -0.22 11.09 -7.06
CA LEU A 47 0.89 10.63 -6.24
C LEU A 47 0.48 10.69 -4.77
N ALA A 48 0.12 9.55 -4.18
CA ALA A 48 -0.18 9.47 -2.75
C ALA A 48 1.11 9.27 -1.95
N LEU A 49 1.30 10.04 -0.89
CA LEU A 49 2.50 10.05 -0.04
C LEU A 49 2.11 9.88 1.43
N ASP A 50 3.00 9.25 2.22
CA ASP A 50 2.86 9.21 3.67
C ASP A 50 3.36 10.54 4.29
N ALA A 51 2.64 11.04 5.30
CA ALA A 51 2.96 12.32 5.93
C ALA A 51 4.16 12.26 6.89
N ASP A 52 4.56 11.06 7.34
CA ASP A 52 5.68 10.81 8.24
C ASP A 52 6.98 10.40 7.51
N GLN A 53 7.02 10.54 6.19
CA GLN A 53 8.14 10.15 5.34
C GLN A 53 8.70 11.36 4.57
N ILE A 54 10.01 11.55 4.63
CA ILE A 54 10.71 12.50 3.75
C ILE A 54 10.99 11.82 2.41
N TYR A 55 10.69 12.52 1.31
CA TYR A 55 10.91 12.04 -0.05
C TYR A 55 11.93 12.88 -0.81
N PHE A 56 12.75 12.24 -1.63
CA PHE A 56 13.75 12.84 -2.51
C PHE A 56 13.48 12.48 -3.97
N ASN A 57 13.97 13.30 -4.89
CA ASN A 57 13.99 12.99 -6.33
C ASN A 57 12.63 12.55 -6.91
N LEU A 58 11.52 13.08 -6.38
CA LEU A 58 10.18 12.72 -6.85
C LEU A 58 9.97 13.07 -8.32
N THR A 59 10.52 14.21 -8.79
CA THR A 59 10.45 14.59 -10.21
C THR A 59 11.04 13.51 -11.12
N ARG A 60 12.22 12.97 -10.78
CA ARG A 60 12.84 11.87 -11.55
C ARG A 60 11.95 10.63 -11.62
N LEU A 61 11.29 10.27 -10.51
CA LEU A 61 10.36 9.15 -10.50
C LEU A 61 9.11 9.44 -11.34
N ILE A 62 8.59 10.67 -11.27
CA ILE A 62 7.41 11.10 -12.03
C ILE A 62 7.73 11.07 -13.53
N ASP A 63 8.87 11.61 -13.97
CA ASP A 63 9.29 11.60 -15.37
C ASP A 63 9.40 10.15 -15.89
N GLU A 64 10.10 9.28 -15.14
CA GLU A 64 10.20 7.86 -15.48
C GLU A 64 8.81 7.20 -15.61
N TYR A 65 7.90 7.52 -14.69
CA TYR A 65 6.54 6.99 -14.71
C TYR A 65 5.72 7.48 -15.90
N ILE A 66 5.74 8.77 -16.20
CA ILE A 66 4.96 9.34 -17.31
C ILE A 66 5.42 8.72 -18.64
N ASP A 67 6.74 8.60 -18.81
CA ASP A 67 7.34 8.09 -20.05
C ASP A 67 7.10 6.59 -20.27
N ASN A 68 7.03 5.78 -19.21
CA ASN A 68 7.09 4.32 -19.33
C ASN A 68 5.89 3.56 -18.73
N TYR A 69 5.19 4.14 -17.75
CA TYR A 69 4.29 3.39 -16.87
C TYR A 69 2.93 4.07 -16.65
N SER A 70 2.61 5.13 -17.39
CA SER A 70 1.36 5.91 -17.27
C SER A 70 0.07 5.10 -17.47
N ASN A 71 0.16 3.88 -18.01
CA ASN A 71 -0.95 2.95 -18.16
C ASN A 71 -1.20 2.03 -16.95
N PHE A 72 -0.47 2.23 -15.83
CA PHE A 72 -0.48 1.38 -14.65
C PHE A 72 -0.52 2.20 -13.35
N GLY A 73 -1.00 1.58 -12.26
CA GLY A 73 -0.73 2.04 -10.90
C GLY A 73 0.57 1.43 -10.39
N VAL A 74 1.49 2.29 -9.99
CA VAL A 74 2.86 1.95 -9.61
C VAL A 74 3.06 2.10 -8.10
N LYS A 75 3.70 1.08 -7.50
CA LYS A 75 4.33 1.13 -6.18
C LYS A 75 5.86 1.09 -6.34
N VAL A 76 6.57 1.87 -5.53
CA VAL A 76 8.03 1.79 -5.38
C VAL A 76 8.45 1.58 -3.94
N GLY A 77 9.61 0.94 -3.76
CA GLY A 77 10.26 0.74 -2.46
C GLY A 77 9.50 -0.16 -1.50
N ARG A 78 9.90 -0.09 -0.22
CA ARG A 78 9.46 -1.02 0.85
C ARG A 78 8.39 -0.44 1.77
N SER A 79 7.90 0.75 1.48
CA SER A 79 6.76 1.35 2.19
C SER A 79 5.47 1.08 1.42
N SER A 80 4.34 1.16 2.13
CA SER A 80 3.00 1.14 1.54
C SER A 80 2.79 2.23 0.48
N PHE A 81 3.53 3.33 0.59
CA PHE A 81 3.50 4.49 -0.30
C PHE A 81 4.93 4.86 -0.75
N PRO A 82 5.10 5.42 -1.95
CA PRO A 82 4.09 6.10 -2.74
C PRO A 82 3.27 5.19 -3.67
N ILE A 83 2.08 5.70 -4.02
CA ILE A 83 1.21 5.18 -5.08
C ILE A 83 1.17 6.23 -6.18
N LEU A 84 1.64 5.89 -7.38
CA LEU A 84 1.57 6.75 -8.56
C LEU A 84 0.69 6.10 -9.63
N ALA A 85 -0.44 6.72 -9.98
CA ALA A 85 -1.40 6.12 -10.90
C ALA A 85 -2.24 7.19 -11.63
N PRO A 86 -2.88 6.86 -12.77
CA PRO A 86 -3.89 7.74 -13.36
C PRO A 86 -5.10 7.82 -12.44
N LYS A 87 -5.64 9.03 -12.26
CA LYS A 87 -6.81 9.28 -11.42
C LYS A 87 -8.00 8.44 -11.85
N ASP A 88 -8.30 8.42 -13.15
CA ASP A 88 -9.45 7.67 -13.70
C ASP A 88 -9.30 6.17 -13.50
N MET A 89 -8.07 5.64 -13.53
CA MET A 89 -7.83 4.24 -13.20
C MET A 89 -8.20 3.94 -11.75
N LEU A 90 -7.75 4.77 -10.80
CA LEU A 90 -8.11 4.63 -9.39
C LEU A 90 -9.62 4.70 -9.19
N LEU A 91 -10.30 5.64 -9.86
CA LEU A 91 -11.76 5.75 -9.82
C LEU A 91 -12.46 4.52 -10.42
N SER A 92 -11.95 3.97 -11.53
CA SER A 92 -12.51 2.79 -12.21
C SER A 92 -12.48 1.50 -11.37
N VAL A 93 -11.62 1.45 -10.34
CA VAL A 93 -11.57 0.34 -9.38
C VAL A 93 -12.26 0.67 -8.06
N GLY A 94 -12.84 1.88 -7.92
CA GLY A 94 -13.56 2.35 -6.73
C GLY A 94 -12.68 2.98 -5.65
N GLY A 95 -11.49 3.46 -6.00
CA GLY A 95 -10.55 4.11 -5.07
C GLY A 95 -10.03 3.15 -3.99
N TRP A 96 -9.76 3.65 -2.79
CA TRP A 96 -9.44 2.84 -1.61
C TRP A 96 -10.72 2.34 -0.94
N ARG A 97 -10.78 1.07 -0.54
CA ARG A 97 -11.94 0.61 0.25
C ARG A 97 -11.95 1.25 1.62
N ARG A 98 -13.14 1.29 2.25
CA ARG A 98 -13.38 1.81 3.61
C ARG A 98 -12.73 0.92 4.69
N LEU A 99 -11.40 0.87 4.68
CA LEU A 99 -10.54 0.06 5.54
C LEU A 99 -9.55 0.99 6.25
N GLN A 100 -9.23 0.65 7.50
CA GLN A 100 -8.23 1.35 8.29
C GLN A 100 -6.83 0.77 8.07
N TYR A 101 -6.75 -0.53 7.78
CA TYR A 101 -5.53 -1.26 7.48
C TYR A 101 -5.66 -2.05 6.19
N ALA A 102 -4.52 -2.33 5.54
CA ALA A 102 -4.43 -3.12 4.31
C ALA A 102 -5.25 -2.55 3.14
N GLU A 103 -5.65 -1.28 3.22
CA GLU A 103 -6.37 -0.56 2.18
C GLU A 103 -5.53 -0.32 0.92
N ASP A 104 -4.21 -0.26 1.09
CA ASP A 104 -3.18 -0.22 0.05
C ASP A 104 -3.10 -1.57 -0.68
N TRP A 105 -2.90 -2.67 0.06
CA TRP A 105 -2.87 -4.03 -0.47
C TRP A 105 -4.16 -4.39 -1.19
N ASP A 106 -5.30 -3.98 -0.63
CA ASP A 106 -6.58 -4.14 -1.27
C ASP A 106 -6.65 -3.49 -2.66
N LEU A 107 -6.17 -2.25 -2.77
CA LEU A 107 -6.10 -1.55 -4.04
C LEU A 107 -5.16 -2.27 -5.01
N TRP A 108 -4.01 -2.74 -4.52
CA TRP A 108 -3.04 -3.50 -5.31
C TRP A 108 -3.62 -4.77 -5.88
N PHE A 109 -4.39 -5.53 -5.09
CA PHE A 109 -5.03 -6.75 -5.58
C PHE A 109 -6.07 -6.46 -6.65
N ARG A 110 -6.89 -5.41 -6.47
CA ARG A 110 -7.87 -4.99 -7.48
C ARG A 110 -7.21 -4.53 -8.78
N LEU A 111 -6.08 -3.84 -8.70
CA LEU A 111 -5.32 -3.42 -9.88
C LEU A 111 -4.58 -4.61 -10.52
N ALA A 112 -3.98 -5.50 -9.73
CA ALA A 112 -3.24 -6.67 -10.21
C ALA A 112 -4.17 -7.65 -10.95
N ASP A 113 -5.37 -7.92 -10.43
CA ASP A 113 -6.36 -8.77 -11.10
C ASP A 113 -6.81 -8.20 -12.45
N LYS A 114 -6.68 -6.90 -12.66
CA LYS A 114 -6.95 -6.18 -13.91
C LYS A 114 -5.70 -5.94 -14.78
N CYS A 115 -4.54 -6.49 -14.42
CA CYS A 115 -3.27 -6.23 -15.11
C CYS A 115 -2.87 -4.74 -15.13
N LYS A 116 -3.19 -4.00 -14.06
CA LYS A 116 -2.98 -2.55 -13.93
C LYS A 116 -2.12 -2.16 -12.73
N TYR A 117 -1.48 -3.12 -12.06
CA TYR A 117 -0.55 -2.87 -10.96
C TYR A 117 0.88 -3.12 -11.39
N LEU A 118 1.84 -2.30 -10.98
CA LEU A 118 3.27 -2.56 -11.13
C LEU A 118 4.02 -2.27 -9.84
N TYR A 119 4.95 -3.16 -9.51
CA TYR A 119 6.00 -2.90 -8.54
C TYR A 119 7.31 -2.60 -9.27
N LEU A 120 7.90 -1.43 -9.01
CA LEU A 120 9.17 -1.04 -9.61
C LEU A 120 10.32 -1.22 -8.59
N PRO A 121 11.14 -2.29 -8.72
CA PRO A 121 12.26 -2.55 -7.81
C PRO A 121 13.40 -1.53 -8.01
N GLY A 122 14.23 -1.25 -6.99
CA GLY A 122 15.43 -0.42 -7.18
C GLY A 122 15.19 1.10 -7.16
N ARG A 123 13.97 1.54 -6.82
CA ARG A 123 13.60 2.97 -6.73
C ARG A 123 13.61 3.46 -5.27
N GLU A 124 14.37 2.80 -4.40
CA GLU A 124 14.51 3.16 -2.98
C GLU A 124 15.18 4.53 -2.79
N TYR A 125 15.86 5.06 -3.81
CA TYR A 125 16.52 6.37 -3.78
C TYR A 125 15.57 7.54 -3.50
N ILE A 126 14.25 7.35 -3.59
CA ILE A 126 13.28 8.39 -3.24
C ILE A 126 13.02 8.49 -1.74
N PHE A 127 13.43 7.51 -0.94
CA PHE A 127 13.09 7.46 0.47
C PHE A 127 14.21 8.05 1.32
N GLY A 128 13.86 9.08 2.09
CA GLY A 128 14.70 9.64 3.14
C GLY A 128 14.33 9.14 4.54
N GLN A 129 14.45 10.03 5.52
CA GLN A 129 14.13 9.74 6.91
C GLN A 129 12.63 9.47 7.11
N HIS A 130 12.32 8.48 7.96
CA HIS A 130 10.98 8.11 8.39
C HIS A 130 10.78 8.52 9.86
N ASN A 131 9.90 9.49 10.10
CA ASN A 131 9.64 10.06 11.42
C ASN A 131 8.57 9.27 12.18
N ARG A 132 8.99 8.27 12.96
CA ARG A 132 8.08 7.35 13.69
C ARG A 132 7.74 7.78 15.11
N ASP A 133 8.02 9.02 15.49
CA ASP A 133 7.91 9.47 16.89
C ASP A 133 6.49 9.36 17.45
N HIS A 134 5.47 9.40 16.59
CA HIS A 134 4.06 9.24 16.97
C HIS A 134 3.71 7.85 17.53
N LYS A 135 4.57 6.81 17.38
CA LYS A 135 4.26 5.44 17.82
C LYS A 135 4.62 5.14 19.28
N ARG A 136 5.19 6.08 20.03
CA ARG A 136 5.91 5.76 21.27
C ARG A 136 5.08 5.54 22.53
N ASN A 137 3.77 5.84 22.58
CA ASN A 137 2.99 5.76 23.82
C ASN A 137 1.58 5.17 23.66
N ALA A 138 1.41 4.07 22.92
CA ALA A 138 0.12 3.39 22.84
C ALA A 138 -0.12 2.54 24.10
N GLY A 139 -1.16 2.87 24.89
CA GLY A 139 -1.59 2.03 26.01
C GLY A 139 -1.99 0.62 25.56
N LYS A 140 -1.88 -0.37 26.46
CA LYS A 140 -2.13 -1.79 26.14
C LYS A 140 -3.50 -2.04 25.47
N MET A 141 -4.55 -1.37 25.93
CA MET A 141 -5.89 -1.49 25.34
C MET A 141 -5.96 -0.94 23.91
N ASN A 142 -5.27 0.16 23.63
CA ASN A 142 -5.19 0.72 22.27
C ASN A 142 -4.43 -0.22 21.34
N LEU A 143 -3.38 -0.89 21.86
CA LEU A 143 -2.65 -1.89 21.10
C LEU A 143 -3.51 -3.13 20.78
N ILE A 144 -4.30 -3.62 21.75
CA ILE A 144 -5.24 -4.74 21.53
C ILE A 144 -6.27 -4.35 20.48
N SER A 145 -6.92 -3.20 20.63
CA SER A 145 -7.90 -2.67 19.66
C SER A 145 -7.29 -2.51 18.26
N HIS A 146 -6.06 -1.98 18.18
CA HIS A 146 -5.29 -1.87 16.94
C HIS A 146 -5.15 -3.22 16.25
N TYR A 147 -4.71 -4.26 16.95
CA TYR A 147 -4.54 -5.60 16.36
C TYR A 147 -5.87 -6.23 15.92
N ILE A 148 -6.92 -6.11 16.73
CA ILE A 148 -8.26 -6.63 16.36
C ILE A 148 -8.75 -5.97 15.08
N ASN A 149 -8.66 -4.64 14.98
CA ASN A 149 -9.07 -3.90 13.78
C ASN A 149 -8.18 -4.22 12.57
N LYS A 150 -6.87 -4.36 12.77
CA LYS A 150 -5.94 -4.81 11.73
C LYS A 150 -6.31 -6.18 11.21
N TYR A 151 -6.58 -7.15 12.09
CA TYR A 151 -6.93 -8.51 11.68
C TYR A 151 -8.31 -8.61 11.04
N ARG A 152 -9.28 -7.78 11.46
CA ARG A 152 -10.55 -7.61 10.75
C ARG A 152 -10.30 -7.24 9.28
N ASP A 153 -9.51 -6.20 9.03
CA ASP A 153 -9.29 -5.69 7.68
C ASP A 153 -8.43 -6.65 6.83
N ILE A 154 -7.41 -7.29 7.42
CA ILE A 154 -6.63 -8.37 6.80
C ILE A 154 -7.55 -9.53 6.39
N PHE A 155 -8.49 -9.93 7.25
CA PHE A 155 -9.45 -10.99 6.91
C PHE A 155 -10.39 -10.59 5.76
N ILE A 156 -10.87 -9.34 5.76
CA ILE A 156 -11.75 -8.81 4.71
C ILE A 156 -11.02 -8.74 3.34
N THR A 157 -9.72 -8.46 3.34
CA THR A 157 -8.89 -8.40 2.12
C THR A 157 -8.38 -9.78 1.67
N GLY A 158 -8.38 -10.77 2.56
CA GLY A 158 -7.78 -12.08 2.29
C GLY A 158 -6.24 -12.06 2.30
N LEU A 159 -5.63 -10.97 2.78
CA LEU A 159 -4.18 -10.84 2.90
C LEU A 159 -3.65 -11.96 3.82
N PRO A 160 -2.60 -12.72 3.41
CA PRO A 160 -2.05 -13.74 4.28
C PRO A 160 -1.48 -13.14 5.56
N VAL A 161 -1.73 -13.83 6.67
CA VAL A 161 -1.26 -13.45 8.01
C VAL A 161 -0.42 -14.57 8.57
N ASN A 162 0.67 -14.20 9.22
CA ASN A 162 1.49 -15.11 10.00
C ASN A 162 1.04 -15.07 11.47
N LEU A 163 0.56 -16.20 12.00
CA LEU A 163 0.05 -16.34 13.36
C LEU A 163 0.93 -17.28 14.20
N ASN A 164 2.22 -16.97 14.30
CA ASN A 164 3.19 -17.78 15.04
C ASN A 164 3.04 -17.74 16.58
N ASN A 165 2.11 -16.95 17.13
CA ASN A 165 1.93 -16.78 18.56
C ASN A 165 0.46 -16.97 18.95
N PRO A 166 0.15 -17.75 20.02
CA PRO A 166 -1.24 -17.99 20.46
C PRO A 166 -2.04 -16.71 20.75
N GLY A 167 -1.42 -15.68 21.32
CA GLY A 167 -2.07 -14.39 21.55
C GLY A 167 -2.48 -13.69 20.25
N LEU A 168 -1.67 -13.78 19.19
CA LEU A 168 -2.06 -13.25 17.88
C LEU A 168 -3.20 -14.07 17.26
N MET A 169 -3.27 -15.38 17.49
CA MET A 169 -4.40 -16.21 17.06
C MET A 169 -5.71 -15.76 17.72
N VAL A 170 -5.69 -15.48 19.02
CA VAL A 170 -6.86 -14.96 19.75
C VAL A 170 -7.29 -13.60 19.18
N LEU A 171 -6.35 -12.67 19.00
CA LEU A 171 -6.65 -11.36 18.42
C LEU A 171 -7.16 -11.46 16.98
N PHE A 172 -6.65 -12.42 16.20
CA PHE A 172 -7.13 -12.70 14.85
C PHE A 172 -8.56 -13.21 14.86
N ALA A 173 -8.89 -14.19 15.72
CA ALA A 173 -10.26 -14.70 15.85
C ALA A 173 -11.24 -13.58 16.25
N LEU A 174 -10.87 -12.70 17.18
CA LEU A 174 -11.66 -11.52 17.53
C LEU A 174 -11.83 -10.56 16.34
N GLY A 175 -10.79 -10.38 15.52
CA GLY A 175 -10.86 -9.61 14.27
C GLY A 175 -11.84 -10.22 13.27
N VAL A 176 -11.85 -11.54 13.11
CA VAL A 176 -12.80 -12.28 12.25
C VAL A 176 -14.24 -12.09 12.74
N ILE A 177 -14.49 -12.22 14.05
CA ILE A 177 -15.82 -11.97 14.64
C ILE A 177 -16.25 -10.52 14.36
N LYS A 178 -15.35 -9.55 14.56
CA LYS A 178 -15.61 -8.14 14.25
C LYS A 178 -15.88 -7.89 12.76
N ALA A 179 -15.39 -8.76 11.87
CA ALA A 179 -15.63 -8.64 10.44
C ALA A 179 -17.02 -9.11 10.00
N ILE A 180 -17.79 -9.83 10.84
CA ILE A 180 -19.11 -10.38 10.50
C ILE A 180 -20.05 -9.32 9.89
N PRO A 181 -20.24 -8.12 10.50
CA PRO A 181 -21.10 -7.08 9.93
C PRO A 181 -20.57 -6.49 8.60
N SER A 182 -19.31 -6.74 8.27
CA SER A 182 -18.62 -6.24 7.08
C SER A 182 -18.29 -7.35 6.08
N LEU A 183 -18.90 -8.54 6.19
CA LEU A 183 -18.64 -9.64 5.26
C LEU A 183 -19.01 -9.31 3.81
N SER A 184 -19.96 -8.37 3.59
CA SER A 184 -20.27 -7.83 2.26
C SER A 184 -19.07 -7.13 1.60
N LEU A 185 -18.09 -6.68 2.38
CA LEU A 185 -16.85 -6.12 1.87
C LEU A 185 -15.83 -7.21 1.49
N LYS A 186 -16.00 -8.46 1.91
CA LYS A 186 -15.02 -9.51 1.62
C LYS A 186 -14.97 -9.78 0.12
N ARG A 187 -13.78 -9.79 -0.44
CA ARG A 187 -13.54 -10.06 -1.87
C ARG A 187 -12.57 -11.23 -2.00
N HIS A 188 -12.67 -11.94 -3.12
CA HIS A 188 -11.72 -12.97 -3.51
C HIS A 188 -10.94 -12.44 -4.71
N TYR A 189 -9.62 -12.33 -4.58
CA TYR A 189 -8.74 -11.91 -5.65
C TYR A 189 -8.00 -13.11 -6.22
N SER A 190 -7.84 -13.13 -7.55
CA SER A 190 -7.18 -14.22 -8.25
C SER A 190 -5.70 -14.32 -7.86
N CYS A 191 -5.08 -13.18 -7.53
CA CYS A 191 -3.69 -13.10 -7.08
C CYS A 191 -3.45 -13.70 -5.68
N LEU A 192 -4.46 -13.86 -4.82
CA LEU A 192 -4.26 -14.29 -3.42
C LEU A 192 -3.60 -15.68 -3.31
N LYS A 193 -3.83 -16.56 -4.29
CA LYS A 193 -3.19 -17.88 -4.33
C LYS A 193 -1.67 -17.80 -4.56
N TYR A 194 -1.20 -16.73 -5.22
CA TYR A 194 0.23 -16.51 -5.46
C TYR A 194 0.93 -15.95 -4.22
N LEU A 195 0.25 -15.14 -3.41
CA LEU A 195 0.86 -14.55 -2.21
C LEU A 195 1.37 -15.58 -1.20
N ARG A 196 0.83 -16.81 -1.23
CA ARG A 196 1.25 -17.93 -0.38
C ARG A 196 2.31 -18.84 -1.05
N LYS A 197 2.65 -18.62 -2.31
CA LYS A 197 3.70 -19.41 -2.98
C LYS A 197 5.04 -19.15 -2.30
N GLU A 198 5.81 -20.23 -2.14
CA GLU A 198 7.20 -20.12 -1.73
C GLU A 198 7.99 -19.39 -2.82
N VAL A 199 8.86 -18.47 -2.38
CA VAL A 199 9.80 -17.80 -3.26
C VAL A 199 11.03 -18.70 -3.48
N PRO A 200 11.76 -18.54 -4.59
CA PRO A 200 13.03 -19.24 -4.82
C PRO A 200 13.97 -19.19 -3.60
N SER A 201 14.76 -20.25 -3.40
CA SER A 201 15.61 -20.41 -2.20
C SER A 201 16.57 -19.24 -1.96
N HIS A 202 17.07 -18.61 -3.02
CA HIS A 202 17.94 -17.45 -2.94
C HIS A 202 17.22 -16.16 -2.47
N PHE A 203 15.88 -16.16 -2.39
CA PHE A 203 15.06 -15.09 -1.84
C PHE A 203 14.52 -15.36 -0.43
N GLN A 204 15.05 -16.37 0.27
CA GLN A 204 14.62 -16.67 1.65
C GLN A 204 14.85 -15.51 2.63
N ASN A 205 15.78 -14.60 2.36
CA ASN A 205 16.03 -13.45 3.24
C ASN A 205 15.17 -12.22 2.90
N LEU A 206 14.33 -12.28 1.86
CA LEU A 206 13.40 -11.20 1.56
C LEU A 206 12.37 -11.05 2.70
N ASP A 207 12.07 -9.81 3.06
CA ASP A 207 10.96 -9.52 3.96
C ASP A 207 9.62 -9.84 3.29
N TRP A 208 8.55 -9.88 4.10
CA TRP A 208 7.24 -10.30 3.65
C TRP A 208 6.63 -9.39 2.58
N ASP A 209 6.92 -8.07 2.59
CA ASP A 209 6.39 -7.13 1.60
C ASP A 209 7.02 -7.43 0.24
N LEU A 210 8.36 -7.53 0.19
CA LEU A 210 9.07 -7.87 -1.04
C LEU A 210 8.68 -9.25 -1.60
N ARG A 211 8.47 -10.25 -0.74
CA ARG A 211 7.96 -11.57 -1.16
C ARG A 211 6.58 -11.46 -1.82
N PHE A 212 5.68 -10.67 -1.25
CA PHE A 212 4.35 -10.47 -1.84
C PHE A 212 4.44 -9.69 -3.15
N GLN A 213 5.33 -8.69 -3.25
CA GLN A 213 5.55 -7.97 -4.51
C GLN A 213 6.10 -8.89 -5.61
N TYR A 214 7.07 -9.73 -5.29
CA TYR A 214 7.55 -10.77 -6.20
C TYR A 214 6.42 -11.68 -6.67
N ASN A 215 5.62 -12.18 -5.73
CA ASN A 215 4.50 -13.09 -6.05
C ASN A 215 3.38 -12.40 -6.87
N LEU A 216 3.16 -11.10 -6.69
CA LEU A 216 2.25 -10.33 -7.56
C LEU A 216 2.83 -10.15 -8.97
N LEU A 217 4.12 -9.81 -9.09
CA LEU A 217 4.80 -9.74 -10.40
C LEU A 217 4.74 -11.09 -11.12
N LEU A 218 5.01 -12.19 -10.40
CA LEU A 218 4.89 -13.54 -10.94
C LEU A 218 3.47 -13.82 -11.44
N PHE A 219 2.45 -13.55 -10.62
CA PHE A 219 1.04 -13.68 -11.01
C PHE A 219 0.71 -12.91 -12.29
N GLN A 220 1.15 -11.66 -12.38
CA GLN A 220 0.85 -10.81 -13.53
C GLN A 220 1.66 -11.22 -14.76
N SER A 221 2.90 -11.67 -14.61
CA SER A 221 3.71 -12.20 -15.71
C SER A 221 3.11 -13.48 -16.33
N GLU A 222 2.45 -14.31 -15.53
CA GLU A 222 1.79 -15.53 -16.02
C GLU A 222 0.42 -15.26 -16.65
N ARG A 223 -0.25 -14.17 -16.25
CA ARG A 223 -1.65 -13.90 -16.62
C ARG A 223 -1.83 -12.80 -17.66
N CYS A 224 -0.98 -11.79 -17.63
CA CYS A 224 -1.14 -10.57 -18.41
C CYS A 224 -0.25 -10.61 -19.66
N SER A 225 -0.73 -10.06 -20.78
CA SER A 225 -0.05 -10.14 -22.07
C SER A 225 1.08 -9.12 -22.26
N ASP A 226 1.14 -8.09 -21.41
CA ASP A 226 2.12 -7.01 -21.53
C ASP A 226 3.52 -7.47 -21.10
N GLN A 227 4.53 -7.25 -21.95
CA GLN A 227 5.91 -7.67 -21.68
C GLN A 227 6.53 -6.95 -20.48
N VAL A 228 5.97 -5.81 -20.04
CA VAL A 228 6.45 -5.07 -18.87
C VAL A 228 6.50 -5.95 -17.61
N PHE A 229 5.57 -6.90 -17.46
CA PHE A 229 5.53 -7.78 -16.28
C PHE A 229 6.73 -8.74 -16.25
N HIS A 230 7.09 -9.34 -17.40
CA HIS A 230 8.28 -10.19 -17.50
C HIS A 230 9.56 -9.38 -17.31
N LYS A 231 9.63 -8.18 -17.88
CA LYS A 231 10.76 -7.27 -17.68
C LYS A 231 10.97 -6.95 -16.20
N LEU A 232 9.91 -6.54 -15.50
CA LEU A 232 10.00 -6.16 -14.09
C LEU A 232 10.23 -7.34 -13.15
N LEU A 233 9.72 -8.54 -13.48
CA LEU A 233 10.08 -9.76 -12.76
C LEU A 233 11.59 -10.02 -12.87
N ASN A 234 12.15 -9.96 -14.08
CA ASN A 234 13.60 -10.11 -14.29
C ASN A 234 14.41 -9.01 -13.58
N ASP A 235 13.95 -7.76 -13.61
CA ASP A 235 14.62 -6.65 -12.93
C ASP A 235 14.58 -6.83 -11.41
N PHE A 236 13.47 -7.33 -10.86
CA PHE A 236 13.36 -7.68 -9.44
C PHE A 236 14.37 -8.76 -9.07
N GLU A 237 14.46 -9.82 -9.87
CA GLU A 237 15.38 -10.93 -9.62
C GLU A 237 16.83 -10.47 -9.70
N LYS A 238 17.19 -9.63 -10.68
CA LYS A 238 18.52 -9.02 -10.78
C LYS A 238 18.85 -8.15 -9.57
N ALA A 239 17.92 -7.29 -9.14
CA ALA A 239 18.14 -6.40 -8.01
C ALA A 239 18.37 -7.14 -6.68
N HIS A 240 17.77 -8.33 -6.52
CA HIS A 240 17.78 -9.07 -5.25
C HIS A 240 18.65 -10.33 -5.27
N SER A 241 19.05 -10.85 -6.44
CA SER A 241 19.95 -12.01 -6.58
C SER A 241 21.39 -11.68 -6.16
N SER A 242 21.78 -10.41 -6.24
CA SER A 242 23.10 -9.90 -5.81
C SER A 242 23.18 -9.52 -4.33
N SER A 243 22.18 -9.85 -3.50
CA SER A 243 22.25 -9.67 -2.03
C SER A 243 23.07 -10.77 -1.32
N ARG A 244 24.12 -11.27 -1.98
CA ARG A 244 25.24 -11.95 -1.33
C ARG A 244 26.26 -10.88 -0.91
N GLN A 245 26.51 -10.81 0.40
CA GLN A 245 27.68 -10.20 1.05
C GLN A 245 27.79 -8.66 0.99
N ARG A 246 27.15 -7.98 1.93
CA ARG A 246 27.81 -6.99 2.81
C ARG A 246 27.17 -7.02 4.19
#